data_AF-A0A9E4HQK9-F1
#
_entry.id   AF-A0A9E4HQK9-F1
#
_cell.length_a   1.000
_cell.length_b   1.000
_cell.length_c   1.000
_cell.angle_alpha   90.00
_cell.angle_beta   90.00
_cell.angle_gamma   90.00
#
_symmetry.space_group_name_H-M   'P 1'
#
loop_
_entity.id
_entity.type
_entity.pdbx_description
1 polymer ?
#
loop_
_entity_poly.entity_id
_entity_poly.type
_entity_poly.pdbx_seq_one_letter_code
_entity_poly.pdbx_strand_id
1 'polypeptide(L)'
;MAEKRPQSYANHTRWLPVWHFFAFPMLGLNALWSLVGLRNGPTLEVLFDIGVALALLVVVGLVRVSPLTVQDRLIRLEERLRMERLLPDDLKARLDELTLQQFIALRFASDGELEALTRKALDEKAEPKAIKQAIQSWRPDHQRV
;
A
#
# COMPACT_ATOMS: atom_id res chain seq x y z
N MET A 1 19.11 14.55 7.23
CA MET A 1 19.49 13.12 7.10
C MET A 1 18.67 12.34 8.11
N ALA A 2 17.61 11.65 7.66
CA ALA A 2 16.69 10.95 8.57
C ALA A 2 17.32 9.64 9.08
N GLU A 3 17.20 9.38 10.38
CA GLU A 3 17.77 8.22 11.05
C GLU A 3 17.39 6.89 10.36
N LYS A 4 18.44 6.14 10.02
CA LYS A 4 18.47 4.84 9.34
C LYS A 4 18.04 3.69 10.27
N ARG A 5 16.81 3.71 10.82
CA ARG A 5 16.31 2.49 11.47
C ARG A 5 16.09 1.42 10.39
N PRO A 6 16.66 0.21 10.52
CA PRO A 6 16.39 -0.87 9.58
C PRO A 6 14.89 -1.16 9.55
N GLN A 7 14.34 -1.35 8.35
CA GLN A 7 12.95 -1.76 8.22
C GLN A 7 12.76 -3.18 8.73
N SER A 8 11.60 -3.41 9.32
CA SER A 8 11.15 -4.64 9.94
C SER A 8 9.63 -4.71 9.86
N TYR A 9 9.07 -5.84 10.27
CA TYR A 9 7.61 -5.99 10.34
C TYR A 9 6.93 -4.87 11.13
N ALA A 10 7.56 -4.38 12.20
CA ALA A 10 6.99 -3.36 13.08
C ALA A 10 6.96 -1.94 12.49
N ASN A 11 7.81 -1.63 11.51
CA ASN A 11 8.02 -0.25 11.04
C ASN A 11 8.09 -0.10 9.50
N HIS A 12 7.75 -1.15 8.74
CA HIS A 12 7.72 -1.11 7.27
C HIS A 12 6.63 -0.19 6.68
N THR A 13 5.59 0.13 7.45
CA THR A 13 4.54 1.05 7.02
C THR A 13 5.06 2.48 7.04
N ARG A 14 5.07 3.11 5.87
CA ARG A 14 5.51 4.49 5.72
C ARG A 14 4.32 5.44 5.75
N TRP A 15 4.42 6.46 6.59
CA TRP A 15 3.43 7.53 6.67
C TRP A 15 3.98 8.78 5.99
N LEU A 16 3.16 9.41 5.13
CA LEU A 16 3.41 10.75 4.62
C LEU A 16 2.67 11.76 5.51
N PRO A 17 3.36 12.51 6.39
CA PRO A 17 2.66 13.28 7.43
C PRO A 17 1.68 14.32 6.88
N VAL A 18 2.10 15.06 5.85
CA VAL A 18 1.27 16.10 5.20
C VAL A 18 0.00 15.49 4.60
N TRP A 19 0.07 14.25 4.10
CA TRP A 19 -1.09 13.54 3.58
C TRP A 19 -2.02 13.05 4.70
N HIS A 20 -1.47 12.24 5.61
CA HIS A 20 -2.27 11.45 6.56
C HIS A 20 -2.75 12.25 7.76
N PHE A 21 -1.98 13.24 8.20
CA PHE A 21 -2.25 14.00 9.43
C PHE A 21 -2.67 15.45 9.17
N PHE A 22 -2.69 15.88 7.90
CA PHE A 22 -3.13 17.23 7.54
C PHE A 22 -4.14 17.22 6.40
N ALA A 23 -3.72 16.94 5.16
CA ALA A 23 -4.58 17.12 3.97
C ALA A 23 -5.87 16.29 4.04
N PHE A 24 -5.76 14.98 4.31
CA PHE A 24 -6.93 14.12 4.38
C PHE A 24 -7.86 14.46 5.56
N PRO A 25 -7.38 14.60 6.81
CA PRO A 25 -8.23 15.06 7.92
C PRO A 25 -8.87 16.44 7.69
N MET A 26 -8.12 17.40 7.14
CA MET A 26 -8.62 18.76 6.91
C MET A 26 -9.75 18.79 5.87
N LEU A 27 -9.65 18.01 4.80
CA LEU A 27 -10.75 17.86 3.84
C LEU A 27 -11.97 17.18 4.46
N GLY A 28 -11.77 16.22 5.37
CA GLY A 28 -12.85 15.65 6.16
C GLY A 28 -13.55 16.70 7.05
N LEU A 29 -12.77 17.55 7.73
CA LEU A 29 -13.31 18.67 8.50
C LEU A 29 -14.04 19.68 7.62
N ASN A 30 -13.53 19.98 6.42
CA ASN A 30 -14.21 20.84 5.46
C ASN A 30 -15.58 20.28 5.05
N ALA A 31 -15.67 18.98 4.78
CA ALA A 31 -16.95 18.33 4.47
C ALA A 31 -17.91 18.32 5.67
N LEU A 32 -17.42 18.13 6.90
CA LEU A 32 -18.27 18.25 8.09
C LEU A 32 -18.74 19.69 8.33
N TRP A 33 -17.87 20.67 8.06
CA TRP A 33 -18.19 22.08 8.20
C TRP A 33 -19.24 22.53 7.18
N SER A 34 -19.17 22.08 5.93
CA SER A 34 -20.17 22.44 4.91
C SER A 34 -21.58 21.96 5.29
N LEU A 35 -21.70 20.83 6.00
CA LEU A 35 -22.98 20.34 6.53
C LEU A 35 -23.58 21.26 7.61
N VAL A 36 -22.78 22.04 8.34
CA VAL A 36 -23.28 23.01 9.32
C VAL A 36 -24.08 24.12 8.64
N GLY A 37 -23.77 24.45 7.38
CA GLY A 37 -24.50 25.43 6.58
C GLY A 37 -25.98 25.08 6.40
N LEU A 38 -26.34 23.79 6.46
CA LEU A 38 -27.72 23.32 6.35
C LEU A 38 -28.62 23.76 7.51
N ARG A 39 -28.04 24.23 8.64
CA ARG A 39 -28.83 24.75 9.78
C ARG A 39 -29.73 25.92 9.40
N ASN A 40 -29.32 26.71 8.40
CA ASN A 40 -30.10 27.86 7.91
C ASN A 40 -30.98 27.51 6.69
N GLY A 41 -31.07 26.23 6.33
CA GLY A 41 -31.79 25.73 5.15
C GLY A 41 -30.89 25.42 3.94
N PRO A 42 -31.38 24.62 2.98
CA PRO A 42 -30.60 24.19 1.82
C PRO A 42 -30.60 25.25 0.71
N THR A 43 -29.80 26.31 0.88
CA THR A 43 -29.59 27.29 -0.19
C THR A 43 -28.69 26.71 -1.29
N LEU A 44 -28.74 27.29 -2.49
CA LEU A 44 -27.88 26.87 -3.61
C LEU A 44 -26.38 26.96 -3.26
N GLU A 45 -25.99 27.98 -2.50
CA GLU A 45 -24.61 28.15 -2.01
C GLU A 45 -24.19 27.01 -1.09
N VAL A 46 -25.02 26.65 -0.09
CA VAL A 46 -24.72 25.53 0.83
C VAL A 46 -24.66 24.20 0.08
N LEU A 47 -25.56 23.96 -0.86
CA LEU A 47 -25.54 22.74 -1.68
C LEU A 47 -24.31 22.68 -2.59
N PHE A 48 -23.88 23.82 -3.14
CA PHE A 48 -22.64 23.92 -3.93
C PHE A 48 -21.41 23.62 -3.06
N ASP A 49 -21.32 24.21 -1.87
CA ASP A 49 -20.21 23.98 -0.93
C ASP A 49 -20.10 22.51 -0.52
N ILE A 50 -21.23 21.85 -0.26
CA ILE A 50 -21.26 20.40 0.01
C ILE A 50 -20.77 19.62 -1.22
N GLY A 51 -21.23 19.99 -2.42
CA GLY A 51 -20.80 19.39 -3.68
C GLY A 51 -19.29 19.50 -3.90
N VAL A 52 -18.71 20.68 -3.68
CA VAL A 52 -17.27 20.92 -3.77
C VAL A 52 -16.51 20.11 -2.72
N ALA A 53 -16.96 20.09 -1.46
CA ALA A 53 -16.32 19.33 -0.41
C ALA A 53 -16.29 17.83 -0.72
N LEU A 54 -17.39 17.27 -1.23
CA LEU A 54 -17.44 15.88 -1.69
C LEU A 54 -16.51 15.63 -2.89
N ALA A 55 -16.48 16.55 -3.87
CA ALA A 55 -15.58 16.45 -5.01
C ALA A 55 -14.11 16.43 -4.57
N LEU A 56 -13.72 17.27 -3.60
CA LEU A 56 -12.37 17.28 -3.04
C LEU A 56 -12.02 15.96 -2.33
N LEU A 57 -12.97 15.36 -1.60
CA LEU A 57 -12.78 14.04 -0.99
C LEU A 57 -12.60 12.92 -2.02
N VAL A 58 -13.33 12.99 -3.14
CA VAL A 58 -13.14 12.05 -4.25
C VAL A 58 -11.77 12.24 -4.89
N VAL A 59 -11.38 13.49 -5.18
CA VAL A 59 -10.09 13.82 -5.78
C VAL A 59 -8.93 13.34 -4.90
N VAL A 60 -8.96 13.60 -3.59
CA VAL A 60 -7.91 13.14 -2.68
C VAL A 60 -7.88 11.60 -2.61
N GLY A 61 -9.03 10.92 -2.66
CA GLY A 61 -9.07 9.46 -2.76
C GLY A 61 -8.39 8.94 -4.04
N LEU A 62 -8.74 9.50 -5.20
CA LEU A 62 -8.19 9.10 -6.50
C LEU A 62 -6.69 9.35 -6.59
N VAL A 63 -6.22 10.51 -6.13
CA VAL A 63 -4.79 10.86 -6.08
C VAL A 63 -3.98 9.85 -5.24
N ARG A 64 -4.61 9.21 -4.25
CA ARG A 64 -3.96 8.15 -3.47
C ARG A 64 -3.97 6.80 -4.16
N VAL A 65 -5.11 6.41 -4.71
CA VAL A 65 -5.31 5.08 -5.30
C VAL A 65 -4.53 4.92 -6.60
N SER A 66 -4.55 5.91 -7.49
CA SER A 66 -3.93 5.78 -8.82
C SER A 66 -2.43 5.46 -8.76
N PRO A 67 -1.59 6.17 -7.97
CA PRO A 67 -0.17 5.83 -7.85
C PRO A 67 0.05 4.47 -7.18
N LEU A 68 -0.75 4.11 -6.18
CA LEU A 68 -0.65 2.80 -5.51
C LEU A 68 -0.91 1.65 -6.48
N THR A 69 -1.92 1.77 -7.35
CA THR A 69 -2.22 0.76 -8.37
C THR A 69 -1.05 0.57 -9.33
N VAL A 70 -0.40 1.66 -9.75
CA VAL A 70 0.80 1.59 -10.60
C VAL A 70 1.98 0.97 -9.86
N GLN A 71 2.21 1.38 -8.60
CA GLN A 71 3.26 0.80 -7.76
C GLN A 71 3.06 -0.69 -7.54
N ASP A 72 1.84 -1.15 -7.26
CA ASP A 72 1.56 -2.57 -7.06
C ASP A 72 1.82 -3.40 -8.33
N ARG A 73 1.46 -2.86 -9.51
CA ARG A 73 1.79 -3.49 -10.80
C ARG A 73 3.30 -3.56 -11.03
N LEU A 74 4.02 -2.50 -10.68
CA LEU A 74 5.47 -2.43 -10.82
C LEU A 74 6.17 -3.40 -9.85
N ILE A 75 5.76 -3.44 -8.58
CA ILE A 75 6.28 -4.39 -7.58
C ILE A 75 6.08 -5.83 -8.06
N ARG A 76 4.90 -6.17 -8.59
CA ARG A 76 4.67 -7.51 -9.13
C ARG A 76 5.64 -7.84 -10.27
N LEU A 77 5.90 -6.89 -11.16
CA LEU A 77 6.83 -7.08 -12.27
C LEU A 77 8.28 -7.24 -11.78
N GLU A 78 8.74 -6.35 -10.91
CA GLU A 78 10.08 -6.38 -10.34
C GLU A 78 10.35 -7.66 -9.55
N GLU A 79 9.41 -8.05 -8.68
CA GLU A 79 9.54 -9.28 -7.89
C GLU A 79 9.43 -10.53 -8.76
N ARG A 80 8.57 -10.54 -9.78
CA ARG A 80 8.52 -11.66 -10.72
C ARG A 80 9.87 -11.84 -11.44
N LEU A 81 10.45 -10.76 -11.98
CA LEU A 81 11.75 -10.81 -12.66
C LEU A 81 12.87 -11.26 -11.71
N ARG A 82 12.83 -10.84 -10.44
CA ARG A 82 13.77 -11.30 -9.41
C ARG A 82 13.58 -12.78 -9.11
N MET A 83 12.34 -13.23 -8.90
CA MET A 83 12.01 -14.64 -8.63
C MET A 83 12.39 -15.55 -9.81
N GLU A 84 12.17 -15.12 -11.06
CA GLU A 84 12.59 -15.87 -12.25
C GLU A 84 14.11 -16.10 -12.31
N ARG A 85 14.91 -15.22 -11.70
CA ARG A 85 16.38 -15.36 -11.63
C ARG A 85 16.86 -16.20 -10.46
N LEU A 86 16.16 -16.14 -9.32
CA LEU A 86 16.63 -16.71 -8.05
C LEU A 86 16.01 -18.06 -7.71
N LEU A 87 14.77 -18.32 -8.14
CA LEU A 87 14.05 -19.52 -7.75
C LEU A 87 14.44 -20.72 -8.63
N PRO A 88 14.24 -21.95 -8.15
CA PRO A 88 14.28 -23.16 -8.98
C PRO A 88 13.08 -23.25 -9.92
N ASP A 89 13.21 -24.05 -10.99
CA ASP A 89 12.21 -24.10 -12.08
C ASP A 89 10.84 -24.63 -11.64
N ASP A 90 10.78 -25.47 -10.60
CA ASP A 90 9.52 -25.96 -10.01
C ASP A 90 8.69 -24.82 -9.40
N LEU A 91 9.35 -23.86 -8.75
CA LEU A 91 8.67 -22.68 -8.19
C LEU A 91 8.38 -21.63 -9.26
N LYS A 92 9.25 -21.47 -10.28
CA LYS A 92 9.01 -20.55 -11.40
C LYS A 92 7.71 -20.88 -12.13
N ALA A 93 7.46 -22.17 -12.37
CA ALA A 93 6.23 -22.64 -13.03
C ALA A 93 4.95 -22.29 -12.24
N ARG A 94 5.08 -22.02 -10.95
CA ARG A 94 3.96 -21.75 -10.03
C ARG A 94 3.81 -20.28 -9.65
N LEU A 95 4.63 -19.38 -10.21
CA LEU A 95 4.57 -17.95 -9.86
C LEU A 95 3.22 -17.29 -10.14
N ASP A 96 2.45 -17.82 -11.10
CA ASP A 96 1.10 -17.33 -11.41
C ASP A 96 0.05 -17.74 -10.35
N GLU A 97 0.37 -18.68 -9.46
CA GLU A 97 -0.47 -19.02 -8.29
C GLU A 97 -0.35 -17.96 -7.17
N LEU A 98 0.73 -17.17 -7.16
CA LEU A 98 0.92 -16.12 -6.15
C LEU A 98 -0.03 -14.95 -6.39
N THR A 99 -0.70 -14.54 -5.32
CA THR A 99 -1.50 -13.31 -5.34
C THR A 99 -0.61 -12.07 -5.34
N LEU A 100 -1.14 -10.95 -5.84
CA LEU A 100 -0.46 -9.65 -5.79
C LEU A 100 -0.01 -9.28 -4.38
N GLN A 101 -0.82 -9.56 -3.36
CA GLN A 101 -0.47 -9.25 -1.96
C GLN A 101 0.67 -10.13 -1.44
N GLN A 102 0.79 -11.38 -1.91
CA GLN A 102 1.92 -12.24 -1.58
C GLN A 102 3.20 -11.75 -2.26
N PHE A 103 3.17 -11.30 -3.52
CA PHE A 103 4.31 -10.61 -4.15
C PHE A 103 4.76 -9.38 -3.33
N ILE A 104 3.81 -8.55 -2.91
CA ILE A 104 4.08 -7.37 -2.08
C ILE A 104 4.66 -7.76 -0.71
N ALA A 105 4.29 -8.91 -0.14
CA ALA A 105 4.89 -9.40 1.10
C ALA A 105 6.31 -9.92 0.88
N LEU A 106 6.51 -10.77 -0.14
CA LEU A 106 7.79 -11.41 -0.46
C LEU A 106 8.88 -10.42 -0.88
N ARG A 107 8.52 -9.22 -1.37
CA ARG A 107 9.50 -8.16 -1.68
C ARG A 107 10.41 -7.79 -0.49
N PHE A 108 9.95 -8.02 0.73
CA PHE A 108 10.72 -7.72 1.94
C PHE A 108 11.67 -8.84 2.33
N ALA A 109 11.56 -10.03 1.72
CA ALA A 109 12.47 -11.14 1.97
C ALA A 109 13.82 -10.88 1.31
N SER A 110 14.90 -11.25 2.00
CA SER A 110 16.24 -11.31 1.38
C SER A 110 16.32 -12.40 0.32
N ASP A 111 17.33 -12.35 -0.55
CA ASP A 111 17.51 -13.35 -1.61
C ASP A 111 17.73 -14.76 -1.02
N GLY A 112 18.41 -14.87 0.12
CA GLY A 112 18.74 -16.16 0.74
C GLY A 112 17.56 -16.91 1.36
N GLU A 113 16.46 -16.23 1.69
CA GLU A 113 15.25 -16.85 2.26
C GLU A 113 14.05 -16.82 1.30
N LEU A 114 14.19 -16.19 0.12
CA LEU A 114 13.10 -15.99 -0.83
C LEU A 114 12.52 -17.31 -1.33
N GLU A 115 13.36 -18.31 -1.62
CA GLU A 115 12.91 -19.62 -2.07
C GLU A 115 12.02 -20.31 -1.02
N ALA A 116 12.52 -20.43 0.21
CA ALA A 116 11.81 -21.09 1.31
C ALA A 116 10.48 -20.39 1.61
N LEU A 117 10.46 -19.06 1.64
CA LEU A 117 9.24 -18.28 1.88
C LEU A 117 8.25 -18.37 0.71
N THR A 118 8.73 -18.44 -0.53
CA THR A 118 7.88 -18.59 -1.71
C THR A 118 7.22 -19.97 -1.72
N ARG A 119 7.97 -21.04 -1.44
CA ARG A 119 7.44 -22.39 -1.30
C ARG A 119 6.37 -22.45 -0.21
N LYS A 120 6.66 -21.87 0.97
CA LYS A 120 5.69 -21.76 2.06
C LYS A 120 4.42 -21.00 1.64
N ALA A 121 4.58 -19.86 0.95
CA ALA A 121 3.46 -19.05 0.50
C ALA A 121 2.54 -19.81 -0.46
N LEU A 122 3.12 -20.63 -1.35
CA LEU A 122 2.41 -21.44 -2.33
C LEU A 122 1.75 -22.67 -1.69
N ASP A 123 2.50 -23.43 -0.89
CA ASP A 123 2.05 -24.72 -0.36
C ASP A 123 1.03 -24.55 0.78
N GLU A 124 1.26 -23.59 1.68
CA GLU A 124 0.35 -23.32 2.80
C GLU A 124 -0.72 -22.26 2.47
N LYS A 125 -0.69 -21.70 1.25
CA LYS A 125 -1.49 -20.51 0.88
C LYS A 125 -1.37 -19.40 1.90
N ALA A 126 -0.14 -19.15 2.36
CA ALA A 126 0.11 -18.28 3.50
C ALA A 126 -0.37 -16.85 3.23
N GLU A 127 -1.06 -16.29 4.22
CA GLU A 127 -1.52 -14.90 4.19
C GLU A 127 -0.32 -13.93 4.15
N PRO A 128 -0.42 -12.78 3.44
CA PRO A 128 0.66 -11.80 3.32
C PRO A 128 1.24 -11.35 4.66
N LYS A 129 0.40 -11.30 5.70
CA LYS A 129 0.82 -10.96 7.07
C LYS A 129 1.76 -12.02 7.64
N ALA A 130 1.42 -13.30 7.49
CA ALA A 130 2.21 -14.41 7.98
C ALA A 130 3.56 -14.50 7.24
N ILE A 131 3.57 -14.25 5.92
CA ILE A 131 4.80 -14.16 5.13
C ILE A 131 5.73 -13.08 5.71
N LYS A 132 5.22 -11.85 5.91
CA LYS A 132 6.03 -10.76 6.45
C LYS A 132 6.57 -11.05 7.86
N GLN A 133 5.81 -11.74 8.69
CA GLN A 133 6.23 -12.15 10.03
C GLN A 133 7.31 -13.24 10.02
N ALA A 134 7.34 -14.07 8.98
CA ALA A 134 8.33 -15.14 8.83
C ALA A 134 9.69 -14.65 8.30
N ILE A 135 9.78 -13.43 7.78
CA ILE A 135 11.03 -12.85 7.25
C ILE A 135 12.00 -12.58 8.39
N GLN A 136 13.19 -13.17 8.28
CA GLN A 136 14.28 -12.98 9.24
C GLN A 136 15.22 -11.87 8.80
N SER A 137 15.56 -11.80 7.50
CA SER A 137 16.48 -10.82 6.95
C SER A 137 15.75 -9.84 6.03
N TRP A 138 15.31 -8.72 6.60
CA TRP A 138 14.51 -7.72 5.90
C TRP A 138 15.29 -6.97 4.82
N ARG A 139 14.77 -7.03 3.59
CA ARG A 139 15.15 -6.14 2.49
C ARG A 139 14.28 -4.88 2.54
N PRO A 140 14.83 -3.70 2.87
CA PRO A 140 14.03 -2.48 3.00
C PRO A 140 13.49 -1.99 1.65
N ASP A 141 12.23 -1.55 1.64
CA ASP A 141 11.61 -0.80 0.54
C ASP A 141 11.30 0.62 1.02
N HIS A 142 12.09 1.58 0.54
CA HIS A 142 11.93 3.00 0.86
C HIS A 142 11.18 3.77 -0.23
N GLN A 143 10.73 3.12 -1.30
CA GLN A 143 10.11 3.79 -2.44
C GLN A 143 8.59 3.82 -2.33
N ARG A 144 7.98 2.84 -1.64
CA ARG A 144 6.54 2.86 -1.36
C ARG A 144 6.17 3.76 -0.18
N VAL A 145 5.08 4.51 -0.35
CA VAL A 145 4.47 5.41 0.66
C VAL A 145 2.98 5.15 0.70
#